data_AF-A0A2N6FNZ2-F1
#
_entry.id   AF-A0A2N6FNZ2-F1
#
_cell.length_a   1.000
_cell.length_b   1.000
_cell.length_c   1.000
_cell.angle_alpha   90.00
_cell.angle_beta   90.00
_cell.angle_gamma   90.00
#
_symmetry.space_group_name_H-M   'P 1'
#
loop_
_entity.id
_entity.type
_entity.pdbx_description
1 polymer ?
#
loop_
_entity_poly.entity_id
_entity_poly.type
_entity_poly.pdbx_seq_one_letter_code
_entity_poly.pdbx_strand_id
1 'polypeptide(L)'
;MEELFNLTYKDEVEVLKDEDDFEILGDEKYLNHQDMEARLYWAFCRPNGSCPEQISDIDPLVSIMAFNHSKLSALKRFQLIHKDVIEKESLRVKIRNRTRMLFRSLVDNDFKELNEVLDLVPVFIEVAIDQLKNGRKWNDINADEIEATKFIKKAQEYLDDDFFDALFFKLKDVEEFDSGELKDFLNEIIPKKEKIDKRILEYYQKKIAFWCENSDIHILQKKGIEKLSHKLS
;
A
#
# COMPACT_ATOMS: atom_id res chain seq x y z
N MET A 1 -9.27 23.48 -1.40
CA MET A 1 -7.80 23.52 -1.61
C MET A 1 -7.44 24.68 -2.52
N GLU A 2 -8.30 25.04 -3.47
CA GLU A 2 -8.15 26.23 -4.32
C GLU A 2 -8.15 27.57 -3.56
N GLU A 3 -8.89 27.71 -2.45
CA GLU A 3 -8.91 28.97 -1.66
C GLU A 3 -7.60 29.26 -0.88
N LEU A 4 -6.66 28.32 -0.80
CA LEU A 4 -5.35 28.50 -0.16
C LEU A 4 -4.22 28.79 -1.17
N PHE A 5 -4.53 28.79 -2.46
CA PHE A 5 -3.55 28.92 -3.52
C PHE A 5 -3.43 30.39 -3.93
N ASN A 6 -2.72 31.16 -3.13
CA ASN A 6 -2.34 32.51 -3.51
C ASN A 6 -1.29 32.40 -4.63
N LEU A 7 -1.59 32.93 -5.82
CA LEU A 7 -0.74 32.81 -7.01
C LEU A 7 0.47 33.76 -6.99
N THR A 8 0.87 34.23 -5.80
CA THR A 8 1.92 35.24 -5.59
C THR A 8 3.21 34.88 -6.34
N TYR A 9 3.62 33.61 -6.29
CA TYR A 9 4.86 33.11 -6.90
C TYR A 9 4.65 32.44 -8.27
N LYS A 10 3.42 32.45 -8.80
CA LYS A 10 3.10 31.74 -10.03
C LYS A 10 3.93 32.25 -11.20
N ASP A 11 3.87 33.57 -11.43
CA ASP A 11 4.52 34.18 -12.60
C ASP A 11 6.04 34.01 -12.53
N GLU A 12 6.63 34.10 -11.33
CA GLU A 12 8.06 33.86 -11.14
C GLU A 12 8.47 32.41 -11.47
N VAL A 13 7.65 31.43 -11.10
CA VAL A 13 7.93 30.02 -11.39
C VAL A 13 7.65 29.68 -12.85
N GLU A 14 6.64 30.27 -13.49
CA GLU A 14 6.41 30.06 -14.93
C GLU A 14 7.60 30.53 -15.76
N VAL A 15 8.23 31.65 -15.40
CA VAL A 15 9.47 32.10 -16.07
C VAL A 15 10.61 31.10 -15.87
N LEU A 16 10.74 30.52 -14.67
CA LEU A 16 11.79 29.54 -14.38
C LEU A 16 11.61 28.21 -15.13
N LYS A 17 10.38 27.85 -15.53
CA LYS A 17 10.11 26.58 -16.24
C LYS A 17 10.77 26.46 -17.61
N ASP A 18 11.09 27.60 -18.21
CA ASP A 18 11.72 27.65 -19.53
C ASP A 18 13.25 27.44 -19.45
N GLU A 19 13.82 27.32 -18.24
CA GLU A 19 15.24 27.08 -18.00
C GLU A 19 15.58 25.58 -18.00
N ASP A 20 16.73 25.22 -18.59
CA ASP A 20 17.19 23.82 -18.67
C ASP A 20 17.42 23.19 -17.28
N ASP A 21 17.86 24.00 -16.30
CA ASP A 21 18.13 23.60 -14.91
C ASP A 21 16.98 23.93 -13.93
N PHE A 22 15.73 24.01 -14.43
CA PHE A 22 14.55 24.48 -13.68
C PHE A 22 14.43 23.91 -12.25
N GLU A 23 14.61 22.60 -12.07
CA GLU A 23 14.48 21.97 -10.75
C GLU A 23 15.57 22.41 -9.78
N ILE A 24 16.82 22.51 -10.24
CA ILE A 24 17.96 22.92 -9.40
C ILE A 24 17.79 24.38 -8.98
N LEU A 25 17.49 25.26 -9.95
CA LEU A 25 17.26 26.68 -9.70
C LEU A 25 16.06 26.91 -8.76
N GLY A 26 14.98 26.15 -8.95
CA GLY A 26 13.83 26.21 -8.08
C GLY A 26 14.11 25.68 -6.67
N ASP A 27 14.88 24.60 -6.54
CA ASP A 27 15.28 24.07 -5.23
C ASP A 27 16.18 25.09 -4.48
N GLU A 28 17.17 25.68 -5.15
CA GLU A 28 18.02 26.72 -4.56
C GLU A 28 17.22 27.93 -4.08
N LYS A 29 16.22 28.34 -4.87
CA LYS A 29 15.43 29.55 -4.59
C LYS A 29 14.32 29.32 -3.57
N TYR A 30 13.61 28.19 -3.65
CA TYR A 30 12.33 28.01 -2.95
C TYR A 30 12.35 26.95 -1.85
N LEU A 31 13.30 26.01 -1.84
CA LEU A 31 13.24 24.88 -0.89
C LEU A 31 13.31 25.33 0.58
N ASN A 32 14.18 26.31 0.87
CA ASN A 32 14.39 26.86 2.21
C ASN A 32 13.93 28.32 2.33
N HIS A 33 13.01 28.74 1.45
CA HIS A 33 12.54 30.13 1.40
C HIS A 33 11.84 30.54 2.70
N GLN A 34 12.02 31.78 3.16
CA GLN A 34 11.45 32.26 4.43
C GLN A 34 9.92 32.29 4.37
N ASP A 35 9.36 32.73 3.25
CA ASP A 35 7.91 32.70 3.01
C ASP A 35 7.43 31.26 2.79
N MET A 36 6.44 30.85 3.58
CA MET A 36 5.76 29.58 3.48
C MET A 36 5.03 29.41 2.15
N GLU A 37 4.40 30.48 1.61
CA GLU A 37 3.66 30.41 0.34
C GLU A 37 4.59 30.02 -0.82
N ALA A 38 5.84 30.51 -0.82
CA ALA A 38 6.85 30.15 -1.81
C ALA A 38 7.20 28.66 -1.73
N ARG A 39 7.45 28.13 -0.52
CA ARG A 39 7.77 26.71 -0.31
C ARG A 39 6.59 25.81 -0.69
N LEU A 40 5.37 26.23 -0.32
CA LEU A 40 4.13 25.54 -0.64
C LEU A 40 3.91 25.43 -2.15
N TYR A 41 4.08 26.55 -2.87
CA TYR A 41 3.93 26.59 -4.30
C TYR A 41 4.99 25.73 -5.00
N TRP A 42 6.25 25.82 -4.54
CA TRP A 42 7.32 24.98 -5.07
C TRP A 42 7.06 23.48 -4.86
N ALA A 43 6.55 23.08 -3.69
CA ALA A 43 6.17 21.69 -3.44
C ALA A 43 5.11 21.16 -4.41
N PHE A 44 4.22 22.02 -4.91
CA PHE A 44 3.20 21.67 -5.89
C PHE A 44 3.77 21.52 -7.31
N CYS A 45 4.64 22.43 -7.74
CA CYS A 45 5.10 22.53 -9.14
C CYS A 45 6.46 21.88 -9.43
N ARG A 46 7.16 21.35 -8.42
CA ARG A 46 8.47 20.70 -8.60
C ARG A 46 8.39 19.54 -9.62
N PRO A 47 9.20 19.53 -10.69
CA PRO A 47 9.04 18.60 -11.83
C PRO A 47 9.05 17.11 -11.47
N ASN A 48 10.02 16.69 -10.65
CA ASN A 48 10.12 15.30 -10.24
C ASN A 48 9.24 14.94 -9.03
N GLY A 49 8.29 15.80 -8.69
CA GLY A 49 7.52 15.71 -7.47
C GLY A 49 8.34 16.16 -6.27
N SER A 50 7.65 16.29 -5.14
CA SER A 50 8.24 16.84 -3.92
C SER A 50 9.26 15.90 -3.28
N CYS A 51 10.37 16.48 -2.82
CA CYS A 51 11.50 15.77 -2.22
C CYS A 51 11.33 15.53 -0.71
N PRO A 52 12.20 14.72 -0.07
CA PRO A 52 12.12 14.45 1.36
C PRO A 52 12.04 15.70 2.24
N GLU A 53 12.85 16.72 1.94
CA GLU A 53 12.96 17.97 2.69
C GLU A 53 11.62 18.70 2.76
N GLN A 54 10.89 18.75 1.64
CA GLN A 54 9.57 19.38 1.55
C GLN A 54 8.49 18.62 2.31
N ILE A 55 8.56 17.28 2.36
CA ILE A 55 7.61 16.49 3.15
C ILE A 55 7.87 16.70 4.64
N SER A 56 9.13 16.86 5.03
CA SER A 56 9.53 17.18 6.40
C SER A 56 9.49 18.68 6.74
N ASP A 57 8.83 19.52 5.91
CA ASP A 57 8.75 20.95 6.18
C ASP A 57 8.15 21.24 7.56
N ILE A 58 8.63 22.30 8.19
CA ILE A 58 8.18 22.76 9.50
C ILE A 58 6.72 23.20 9.49
N ASP A 59 6.20 23.63 8.33
CA ASP A 59 4.81 24.02 8.17
C ASP A 59 3.97 22.82 7.70
N PRO A 60 2.89 22.46 8.42
CA PRO A 60 2.07 21.31 8.06
C PRO A 60 1.40 21.45 6.69
N LEU A 61 1.10 22.66 6.20
CA LEU A 61 0.47 22.85 4.89
C LEU A 61 1.46 22.55 3.75
N VAL A 62 2.72 22.98 3.89
CA VAL A 62 3.79 22.65 2.95
C VAL A 62 4.02 21.14 2.94
N SER A 63 4.13 20.53 4.13
CA SER A 63 4.27 19.07 4.29
C SER A 63 3.13 18.29 3.62
N ILE A 64 1.87 18.74 3.77
CA ILE A 64 0.69 18.13 3.13
C ILE A 64 0.78 18.24 1.60
N MET A 65 1.14 19.41 1.08
CA MET A 65 1.30 19.61 -0.36
C MET A 65 2.38 18.68 -0.90
N ALA A 66 3.53 18.64 -0.23
CA ALA A 66 4.64 17.80 -0.60
C ALA A 66 4.28 16.30 -0.57
N PHE A 67 3.58 15.86 0.47
CA PHE A 67 3.07 14.49 0.58
C PHE A 67 2.18 14.12 -0.61
N ASN A 68 1.29 15.03 -1.01
CA ASN A 68 0.32 14.82 -2.08
C ASN A 68 0.97 14.79 -3.49
N HIS A 69 2.08 15.51 -3.68
CA HIS A 69 2.75 15.70 -4.98
C HIS A 69 4.09 14.97 -5.10
N SER A 70 4.54 14.28 -4.06
CA SER A 70 5.75 13.46 -4.12
C SER A 70 5.60 12.25 -5.04
N LYS A 71 6.73 11.72 -5.53
CA LYS A 71 6.87 10.40 -6.17
C LYS A 71 7.50 9.34 -5.26
N LEU A 72 7.84 9.68 -4.00
CA LEU A 72 8.41 8.73 -3.04
C LEU A 72 7.43 7.60 -2.68
N SER A 73 7.95 6.51 -2.11
CA SER A 73 7.12 5.39 -1.62
C SER A 73 6.19 5.83 -0.49
N ALA A 74 5.15 5.05 -0.22
CA ALA A 74 4.18 5.37 0.83
C ALA A 74 4.87 5.46 2.20
N LEU A 75 5.69 4.47 2.55
CA LEU A 75 6.45 4.42 3.78
C LEU A 75 7.32 5.67 3.95
N LYS A 76 8.09 6.02 2.91
CA LYS A 76 8.98 7.17 3.01
C LYS A 76 8.21 8.47 3.23
N ARG A 77 7.06 8.65 2.58
CA ARG A 77 6.20 9.82 2.81
C ARG A 77 5.68 9.86 4.25
N PHE A 78 5.16 8.74 4.77
CA PHE A 78 4.61 8.69 6.14
C PHE A 78 5.68 8.79 7.23
N GLN A 79 6.92 8.39 6.96
CA GLN A 79 8.05 8.61 7.88
C GLN A 79 8.43 10.09 8.02
N LEU A 80 8.22 10.89 6.96
CA LEU A 80 8.68 12.27 6.88
C LEU A 80 7.58 13.29 7.17
N ILE A 81 6.32 12.92 6.99
CA ILE A 81 5.20 13.86 7.09
C ILE A 81 5.16 14.51 8.47
N HIS A 82 4.81 15.80 8.50
CA HIS A 82 4.72 16.56 9.73
C HIS A 82 3.71 15.91 10.69
N LYS A 83 4.13 15.69 11.94
CA LYS A 83 3.36 14.94 12.96
C LYS A 83 1.92 15.44 13.15
N ASP A 84 1.72 16.76 13.15
CA ASP A 84 0.40 17.38 13.31
C ASP A 84 -0.59 16.95 12.21
N VAL A 85 -0.08 16.61 11.02
CA VAL A 85 -0.92 16.12 9.92
C VAL A 85 -1.54 14.79 10.28
N ILE A 86 -0.84 13.94 11.04
CA ILE A 86 -1.32 12.65 11.53
C ILE A 86 -2.19 12.84 12.78
N GLU A 87 -1.82 13.73 13.69
CA GLU A 87 -2.51 13.89 14.98
C GLU A 87 -3.83 14.66 14.86
N LYS A 88 -3.91 15.67 13.98
CA LYS A 88 -5.08 16.56 13.84
C LYS A 88 -5.97 16.12 12.69
N GLU A 89 -7.24 15.81 12.99
CA GLU A 89 -8.22 15.37 11.98
C GLU A 89 -8.44 16.38 10.86
N SER A 90 -8.48 17.68 11.21
CA SER A 90 -8.63 18.79 10.26
C SER A 90 -7.49 18.91 9.26
N LEU A 91 -6.31 18.35 9.57
CA LEU A 91 -5.17 18.25 8.66
C LEU A 91 -5.14 16.90 7.95
N ARG A 92 -5.40 15.79 8.66
CA ARG A 92 -5.49 14.43 8.06
C ARG A 92 -6.40 14.40 6.85
N VAL A 93 -7.55 15.08 6.91
CA VAL A 93 -8.52 15.10 5.80
C VAL A 93 -7.91 15.61 4.48
N LYS A 94 -6.88 16.46 4.55
CA LYS A 94 -6.22 17.06 3.39
C LYS A 94 -5.29 16.09 2.64
N ILE A 95 -4.85 15.00 3.27
CA ILE A 95 -4.06 13.92 2.63
C ILE A 95 -4.89 12.68 2.32
N ARG A 96 -6.15 12.62 2.78
CA ARG A 96 -7.01 11.43 2.70
C ARG A 96 -7.07 10.83 1.29
N ASN A 97 -7.24 11.66 0.26
CA ASN A 97 -7.34 11.17 -1.12
C ASN A 97 -6.04 10.53 -1.60
N ARG A 98 -4.90 11.14 -1.29
CA ARG A 98 -3.60 10.54 -1.64
C ARG A 98 -3.35 9.27 -0.83
N THR A 99 -3.66 9.26 0.47
CA THR A 99 -3.56 8.06 1.31
C THR A 99 -4.38 6.91 0.75
N ARG A 100 -5.63 7.16 0.33
CA ARG A 100 -6.46 6.15 -0.36
C ARG A 100 -5.77 5.58 -1.59
N MET A 101 -5.21 6.44 -2.46
CA MET A 101 -4.51 5.98 -3.66
C MET A 101 -3.27 5.15 -3.34
N LEU A 102 -2.48 5.57 -2.35
CA LEU A 102 -1.30 4.83 -1.90
C LEU A 102 -1.71 3.47 -1.33
N PHE A 103 -2.70 3.43 -0.45
CA PHE A 103 -3.15 2.19 0.18
C PHE A 103 -3.78 1.22 -0.81
N ARG A 104 -4.49 1.72 -1.82
CA ARG A 104 -4.93 0.88 -2.94
C ARG A 104 -3.74 0.20 -3.62
N SER A 105 -2.69 0.97 -3.92
CA SER A 105 -1.48 0.43 -4.55
C SER A 105 -0.79 -0.59 -3.65
N LEU A 106 -0.72 -0.36 -2.34
CA LEU A 106 -0.06 -1.25 -1.40
C LEU A 106 -0.86 -2.54 -1.18
N VAL A 107 -2.18 -2.45 -0.98
CA VAL A 107 -3.03 -3.64 -0.83
C VAL A 107 -3.02 -4.50 -2.10
N ASP A 108 -2.77 -3.91 -3.26
CA ASP A 108 -2.70 -4.64 -4.52
C ASP A 108 -1.33 -5.28 -4.80
N ASN A 109 -0.26 -4.82 -4.14
CA ASN A 109 1.11 -5.16 -4.55
C ASN A 109 2.11 -5.47 -3.43
N ASP A 110 1.96 -4.81 -2.28
CA ASP A 110 2.99 -4.81 -1.24
C ASP A 110 2.36 -4.70 0.16
N PHE A 111 1.89 -5.85 0.65
CA PHE A 111 1.42 -5.98 2.02
C PHE A 111 2.52 -5.71 3.06
N LYS A 112 3.80 -5.88 2.69
CA LYS A 112 4.90 -5.61 3.61
C LYS A 112 5.03 -4.12 3.88
N GLU A 113 5.12 -3.30 2.83
CA GLU A 113 5.14 -1.83 2.99
C GLU A 113 3.82 -1.33 3.61
N LEU A 114 2.66 -1.95 3.28
CA LEU A 114 1.39 -1.64 3.95
C LEU A 114 1.48 -1.82 5.47
N ASN A 115 1.99 -2.96 5.93
CA ASN A 115 2.13 -3.25 7.35
C ASN A 115 3.07 -2.25 8.04
N GLU A 116 4.21 -1.93 7.42
CA GLU A 116 5.18 -0.96 7.93
C GLU A 116 4.59 0.46 8.02
N VAL A 117 3.78 0.87 7.03
CA VAL A 117 3.07 2.15 7.09
C VAL A 117 2.04 2.16 8.23
N LEU A 118 1.27 1.08 8.39
CA LEU A 118 0.26 1.00 9.45
C LEU A 118 0.85 0.87 10.85
N ASP A 119 2.11 0.44 11.00
CA ASP A 119 2.86 0.57 12.26
C ASP A 119 3.12 2.03 12.62
N LEU A 120 3.36 2.91 11.63
CA LEU A 120 3.60 4.34 11.85
C LEU A 120 2.31 5.12 12.03
N VAL A 121 1.28 4.82 11.23
CA VAL A 121 0.04 5.60 11.14
C VAL A 121 -1.22 4.71 11.24
N PRO A 122 -1.42 4.01 12.39
CA PRO A 122 -2.54 3.08 12.56
C PRO A 122 -3.92 3.74 12.42
N VAL A 123 -4.01 5.07 12.58
CA VAL A 123 -5.22 5.86 12.35
C VAL A 123 -5.83 5.70 10.95
N PHE A 124 -5.06 5.21 9.97
CA PHE A 124 -5.56 4.96 8.62
C PHE A 124 -5.96 3.50 8.35
N ILE A 125 -6.04 2.62 9.36
CA ILE A 125 -6.41 1.22 9.16
C ILE A 125 -7.75 1.06 8.42
N GLU A 126 -8.77 1.84 8.76
CA GLU A 126 -10.07 1.83 8.06
C GLU A 126 -9.92 2.15 6.57
N VAL A 127 -9.01 3.07 6.23
CA VAL A 127 -8.73 3.42 4.83
C VAL A 127 -8.09 2.26 4.09
N ALA A 128 -7.18 1.52 4.74
CA ALA A 128 -6.53 0.35 4.13
C ALA A 128 -7.55 -0.76 3.88
N ILE A 129 -8.45 -0.99 4.83
CA ILE A 129 -9.52 -1.99 4.73
C ILE A 129 -10.53 -1.62 3.65
N ASP A 130 -10.95 -0.36 3.57
CA ASP A 130 -11.79 0.11 2.48
C ASP A 130 -11.12 -0.11 1.12
N GLN A 131 -9.81 0.13 1.00
CA GLN A 131 -9.09 -0.15 -0.25
C GLN A 131 -8.89 -1.63 -0.53
N LEU A 132 -8.85 -2.51 0.48
CA LEU A 132 -8.89 -3.95 0.27
C LEU A 132 -10.24 -4.39 -0.33
N LYS A 133 -11.34 -3.98 0.29
CA LYS A 133 -12.69 -4.40 -0.10
C LYS A 133 -13.15 -3.78 -1.42
N ASN A 134 -12.93 -2.47 -1.56
CA ASN A 134 -13.54 -1.66 -2.61
C ASN A 134 -12.52 -1.12 -3.62
N GLY A 135 -11.22 -1.31 -3.37
CA GLY A 135 -10.17 -0.90 -4.30
C GLY A 135 -10.18 -1.78 -5.54
N ARG A 136 -10.02 -1.17 -6.71
CA ARG A 136 -9.85 -1.92 -7.96
C ARG A 136 -8.51 -2.65 -7.93
N LYS A 137 -8.51 -3.95 -8.26
CA LYS A 137 -7.29 -4.72 -8.57
C LYS A 137 -6.72 -4.24 -9.90
N TRP A 138 -5.46 -3.82 -9.91
CA TRP A 138 -4.76 -3.33 -11.09
C TRP A 138 -3.63 -4.26 -11.52
N ASN A 139 -3.06 -5.00 -10.56
CA ASN A 139 -1.92 -5.88 -10.77
C ASN A 139 -2.24 -7.31 -10.32
N ASP A 140 -1.54 -8.28 -10.91
CA ASP A 140 -1.63 -9.70 -10.59
C ASP A 140 -0.51 -10.15 -9.64
N ILE A 141 -0.18 -9.29 -8.67
CA ILE A 141 0.78 -9.62 -7.62
C ILE A 141 0.02 -10.29 -6.47
N ASN A 142 0.39 -11.51 -6.16
CA ASN A 142 -0.18 -12.24 -5.03
C ASN A 142 0.44 -11.77 -3.71
N ALA A 143 -0.40 -11.61 -2.70
CA ALA A 143 0.01 -11.27 -1.35
C ALA A 143 0.77 -12.44 -0.71
N ASP A 144 1.83 -12.10 0.04
CA ASP A 144 2.53 -13.04 0.91
C ASP A 144 1.64 -13.42 2.11
N GLU A 145 1.53 -14.72 2.40
CA GLU A 145 0.64 -15.23 3.43
C GLU A 145 0.98 -14.74 4.84
N ILE A 146 2.27 -14.52 5.13
CA ILE A 146 2.73 -14.02 6.44
C ILE A 146 2.41 -12.53 6.56
N GLU A 147 2.65 -11.74 5.52
CA GLU A 147 2.31 -10.32 5.51
C GLU A 147 0.78 -10.10 5.54
N ALA A 148 0.01 -10.91 4.83
CA ALA A 148 -1.46 -10.93 4.94
C ALA A 148 -1.90 -11.27 6.36
N THR A 149 -1.23 -12.23 7.02
CA THR A 149 -1.50 -12.57 8.43
C THR A 149 -1.22 -11.42 9.38
N LYS A 150 -0.15 -10.64 9.16
CA LYS A 150 0.12 -9.43 9.94
C LYS A 150 -0.97 -8.37 9.72
N PHE A 151 -1.45 -8.20 8.49
CA PHE A 151 -2.53 -7.26 8.20
C PHE A 151 -3.84 -7.68 8.89
N ILE A 152 -4.20 -8.97 8.86
CA ILE A 152 -5.34 -9.51 9.62
C ILE A 152 -5.24 -9.15 11.11
N LYS A 153 -4.05 -9.27 11.71
CA LYS A 153 -3.83 -8.92 13.12
C LYS A 153 -4.02 -7.44 13.41
N LYS A 154 -3.69 -6.55 12.47
CA LYS A 154 -3.93 -5.10 12.59
C LYS A 154 -5.40 -4.75 12.40
N ALA A 155 -6.12 -5.51 11.58
CA ALA A 155 -7.51 -5.30 11.22
C ALA A 155 -8.52 -5.99 12.16
N GLN A 156 -8.11 -6.46 13.34
CA GLN A 156 -8.93 -7.33 14.23
C GLN A 156 -10.35 -6.83 14.50
N GLU A 157 -10.54 -5.52 14.62
CA GLU A 157 -11.85 -4.89 14.92
C GLU A 157 -12.77 -4.78 13.70
N TYR A 158 -12.27 -5.09 12.50
CA TYR A 158 -12.91 -4.85 11.21
C TYR A 158 -13.06 -6.14 10.38
N LEU A 159 -12.82 -7.30 11.00
CA LEU A 159 -12.89 -8.59 10.33
C LEU A 159 -14.35 -9.00 10.13
N ASP A 160 -14.74 -9.16 8.87
CA ASP A 160 -16.01 -9.71 8.42
C ASP A 160 -15.81 -10.57 7.17
N ASP A 161 -16.90 -11.15 6.65
CA ASP A 161 -16.82 -12.02 5.48
C ASP A 161 -16.31 -11.27 4.23
N ASP A 162 -16.78 -10.04 4.00
CA ASP A 162 -16.32 -9.18 2.90
C ASP A 162 -14.81 -8.93 2.96
N PHE A 163 -14.24 -8.77 4.16
CA PHE A 163 -12.80 -8.61 4.34
C PHE A 163 -12.05 -9.87 3.89
N PHE A 164 -12.50 -11.04 4.32
CA PHE A 164 -11.83 -12.30 3.97
C PHE A 164 -11.97 -12.63 2.49
N ASP A 165 -13.14 -12.43 1.90
CA ASP A 165 -13.35 -12.63 0.47
C ASP A 165 -12.41 -11.73 -0.34
N ALA A 166 -12.30 -10.45 0.01
CA ALA A 166 -11.39 -9.53 -0.63
C ALA A 166 -9.91 -9.90 -0.41
N LEU A 167 -9.53 -10.36 0.79
CA LEU A 167 -8.17 -10.78 1.09
C LEU A 167 -7.79 -12.06 0.33
N PHE A 168 -8.66 -13.06 0.29
CA PHE A 168 -8.42 -14.31 -0.41
C PHE A 168 -8.26 -14.10 -1.91
N PHE A 169 -8.95 -13.12 -2.48
CA PHE A 169 -8.76 -12.70 -3.87
C PHE A 169 -7.37 -12.10 -4.16
N LYS A 170 -6.60 -11.72 -3.12
CA LYS A 170 -5.21 -11.30 -3.24
C LYS A 170 -4.20 -12.43 -3.07
N LEU A 171 -4.63 -13.63 -2.64
CA LEU A 171 -3.73 -14.77 -2.46
C LEU A 171 -3.49 -15.53 -3.76
N LYS A 172 -2.51 -16.43 -3.76
CA LYS A 172 -2.21 -17.30 -4.90
C LYS A 172 -3.44 -18.15 -5.25
N ASP A 173 -3.81 -18.19 -6.54
CA ASP A 173 -4.87 -19.06 -7.00
C ASP A 173 -4.32 -20.46 -7.28
N VAL A 174 -4.48 -21.35 -6.29
CA VAL A 174 -4.01 -22.73 -6.38
C VAL A 174 -4.83 -23.59 -7.35
N GLU A 175 -5.99 -23.10 -7.82
CA GLU A 175 -6.79 -23.84 -8.80
C GLU A 175 -6.16 -23.81 -10.21
N GLU A 176 -5.34 -22.80 -10.50
CA GLU A 176 -4.63 -22.67 -11.78
C GLU A 176 -3.35 -23.53 -11.85
N PHE A 177 -2.93 -24.10 -10.72
CA PHE A 177 -1.68 -24.86 -10.64
C PHE A 177 -1.80 -26.24 -11.28
N ASP A 178 -0.69 -26.70 -11.84
CA ASP A 178 -0.49 -28.12 -12.13
C ASP A 178 -0.10 -28.92 -10.87
N SER A 179 -0.04 -30.25 -11.01
CA SER A 179 0.24 -31.15 -9.88
C SER A 179 1.64 -30.98 -9.26
N GLY A 180 2.60 -30.45 -10.01
CA GLY A 180 3.95 -30.14 -9.56
C GLY A 180 3.97 -28.82 -8.81
N GLU A 181 3.43 -27.77 -9.44
CA GLU A 181 3.30 -26.43 -8.85
C GLU A 181 2.57 -26.48 -7.50
N LEU A 182 1.51 -27.28 -7.40
CA LEU A 182 0.75 -27.43 -6.17
C LEU A 182 1.55 -28.10 -5.04
N LYS A 183 2.39 -29.08 -5.39
CA LYS A 183 3.29 -29.72 -4.40
C LYS A 183 4.37 -28.75 -3.95
N ASP A 184 4.94 -27.99 -4.89
CA ASP A 184 5.98 -27.01 -4.59
C ASP A 184 5.43 -25.91 -3.68
N PHE A 185 4.25 -25.39 -3.98
CA PHE A 185 3.52 -24.47 -3.12
C PHE A 185 3.27 -25.04 -1.71
N LEU A 186 2.76 -26.28 -1.61
CA LEU A 186 2.54 -26.91 -0.31
C LEU A 186 3.85 -27.11 0.47
N ASN A 187 4.93 -27.51 -0.19
CA ASN A 187 6.25 -27.65 0.42
C ASN A 187 6.81 -26.30 0.89
N GLU A 188 6.44 -25.20 0.25
CA GLU A 188 6.79 -23.84 0.66
C GLU A 188 6.00 -23.36 1.89
N ILE A 189 4.69 -23.64 1.93
CA ILE A 189 3.77 -23.12 2.95
C ILE A 189 3.77 -23.95 4.22
N ILE A 190 3.84 -25.28 4.14
CA ILE A 190 3.77 -26.18 5.32
C ILE A 190 4.81 -25.81 6.39
N PRO A 191 6.09 -25.54 6.07
CA PRO A 191 7.09 -25.14 7.07
C PRO A 191 6.77 -23.80 7.74
N LYS A 192 5.97 -22.94 7.10
CA LYS A 192 5.62 -21.59 7.58
C LYS A 192 4.25 -21.53 8.25
N LYS A 193 3.47 -22.62 8.27
CA LYS A 193 2.05 -22.63 8.66
C LYS A 193 1.75 -21.99 10.02
N GLU A 194 2.61 -22.18 11.02
CA GLU A 194 2.42 -21.59 12.36
C GLU A 194 2.49 -20.06 12.37
N LYS A 195 3.02 -19.45 11.31
CA LYS A 195 3.10 -17.99 11.13
C LYS A 195 1.93 -17.44 10.31
N ILE A 196 1.08 -18.30 9.76
CA ILE A 196 -0.01 -17.96 8.84
C ILE A 196 -1.34 -18.07 9.59
N ASP A 197 -2.26 -17.14 9.34
CA ASP A 197 -3.59 -17.16 9.93
C ASP A 197 -4.33 -18.44 9.50
N LYS A 198 -4.98 -19.10 10.47
CA LYS A 198 -5.72 -20.34 10.26
C LYS A 198 -6.73 -20.24 9.11
N ARG A 199 -7.37 -19.09 8.94
CA ARG A 199 -8.39 -18.86 7.88
C ARG A 199 -7.78 -18.90 6.48
N ILE A 200 -6.54 -18.43 6.32
CA ILE A 200 -5.79 -18.52 5.05
C ILE A 200 -5.46 -20.00 4.75
N LEU A 201 -5.01 -20.75 5.77
CA LEU A 201 -4.70 -22.17 5.62
C LEU A 201 -5.96 -22.98 5.27
N GLU A 202 -7.08 -22.71 5.93
CA GLU A 202 -8.39 -23.32 5.63
C GLU A 202 -8.89 -22.97 4.22
N TYR A 203 -8.68 -21.73 3.76
CA TYR A 203 -8.99 -21.31 2.40
C TYR A 203 -8.23 -22.16 1.38
N TYR A 204 -6.92 -22.31 1.53
CA TYR A 204 -6.12 -23.16 0.64
C TYR A 204 -6.54 -24.63 0.73
N GLN A 205 -6.82 -25.16 1.91
CA GLN A 205 -7.29 -26.55 2.06
C GLN A 205 -8.59 -26.80 1.26
N LYS A 206 -9.55 -25.88 1.32
CA LYS A 206 -10.81 -25.97 0.57
C LYS A 206 -10.56 -25.91 -0.94
N LYS A 207 -9.73 -24.97 -1.40
CA LYS A 207 -9.38 -24.81 -2.82
C LYS A 207 -8.64 -26.03 -3.38
N ILE A 208 -7.72 -26.60 -2.60
CA ILE A 208 -7.01 -27.83 -2.98
C ILE A 208 -7.93 -29.04 -3.02
N ALA A 209 -8.86 -29.16 -2.07
CA ALA A 209 -9.86 -30.24 -2.09
C ALA A 209 -10.70 -30.16 -3.37
N PHE A 210 -11.18 -28.96 -3.72
CA PHE A 210 -11.90 -28.72 -4.97
C PHE A 210 -11.06 -29.07 -6.20
N TRP A 211 -9.79 -28.66 -6.25
CA TRP A 211 -8.88 -29.02 -7.35
C TRP A 211 -8.65 -30.54 -7.45
N CYS A 212 -8.50 -31.25 -6.33
CA CYS A 212 -8.36 -32.71 -6.32
C CYS A 212 -9.62 -33.42 -6.84
N GLU A 213 -10.82 -32.92 -6.51
CA GLU A 213 -12.08 -33.49 -6.99
C GLU A 213 -12.23 -33.32 -8.51
N ASN A 214 -11.85 -32.16 -9.04
CA ASN A 214 -12.10 -31.78 -10.44
C ASN A 214 -10.94 -32.06 -11.41
N SER A 215 -9.75 -32.43 -10.93
CA SER A 215 -8.61 -32.74 -11.79
C SER A 215 -8.66 -34.14 -12.40
N ASP A 216 -8.10 -34.31 -13.61
CA ASP A 216 -8.00 -35.62 -14.29
C ASP A 216 -6.73 -36.40 -13.93
N ILE A 217 -5.96 -35.93 -12.95
CA ILE A 217 -4.69 -36.57 -12.57
C ILE A 217 -4.90 -37.94 -11.93
N HIS A 218 -3.85 -38.75 -11.91
CA HIS A 218 -3.91 -40.10 -11.36
C HIS A 218 -4.25 -40.11 -9.87
N ILE A 219 -5.05 -41.09 -9.43
CA ILE A 219 -5.54 -41.20 -8.03
C ILE A 219 -4.44 -41.15 -6.97
N LEU A 220 -3.27 -41.75 -7.25
CA LEU A 220 -2.13 -41.71 -6.31
C LEU A 220 -1.54 -40.30 -6.18
N GLN A 221 -1.56 -39.50 -7.24
CA GLN A 221 -1.10 -38.11 -7.19
C GLN A 221 -2.07 -37.26 -6.36
N LYS A 222 -3.39 -37.44 -6.56
CA LYS A 222 -4.43 -36.80 -5.72
C LYS A 222 -4.21 -37.11 -4.24
N LYS A 223 -4.07 -38.40 -3.90
CA LYS A 223 -3.82 -38.85 -2.51
C LYS A 223 -2.54 -38.26 -1.92
N GLY A 224 -1.50 -38.08 -2.73
CA GLY A 224 -0.27 -37.41 -2.31
C GLY A 224 -0.49 -35.93 -1.96
N ILE A 225 -1.23 -35.20 -2.79
CA ILE A 225 -1.57 -33.78 -2.59
C ILE A 225 -2.50 -33.60 -1.40
N GLU A 226 -3.56 -34.41 -1.28
CA GLU A 226 -4.47 -34.41 -0.12
C GLU A 226 -3.70 -34.61 1.19
N LYS A 227 -2.77 -35.57 1.22
CA LYS A 227 -1.94 -35.83 2.39
C LYS A 227 -1.05 -34.63 2.76
N LEU A 228 -0.57 -33.87 1.78
CA LEU A 228 0.18 -32.63 2.03
C LEU A 228 -0.75 -31.52 2.51
N SER A 229 -1.91 -31.33 1.88
CA SER A 229 -2.93 -30.34 2.27
C SER A 229 -3.39 -30.51 3.72
N HIS A 230 -3.57 -31.75 4.19
CA HIS A 230 -3.88 -32.04 5.60
C HIS A 230 -2.79 -31.62 6.59
N LYS A 231 -1.56 -31.36 6.14
CA LYS A 231 -0.50 -30.82 7.01
C LYS A 231 -0.62 -29.31 7.22
N LEU A 232 -1.48 -28.61 6.46
CA LEU A 232 -1.76 -27.18 6.68
C LEU A 232 -2.59 -26.94 7.95
N SER A 233 -3.34 -27.95 8.41
CA SER A 233 -4.06 -27.94 9.69
C SER A 233 -3.19 -28.24 10.90
#